data_AF-A0AA43CXK7-F1
#
_entry.id   AF-A0AA43CXK7-F1
#
_cell.length_a   1.000
_cell.length_b   1.000
_cell.length_c   1.000
_cell.angle_alpha   90.00
_cell.angle_beta   90.00
_cell.angle_gamma   90.00
#
_symmetry.space_group_name_H-M   'P 1'
#
loop_
_entity.id
_entity.type
_entity.pdbx_description
1 polymer ?
#
loop_
_entity_poly.entity_id
_entity_poly.type
_entity_poly.pdbx_seq_one_letter_code
_entity_poly.pdbx_strand_id
1 'polypeptide(L)'
;MYTETNIALDCPCCGESIYESLSWFKKTYSTCPICDKGLSANQFTSLISDLEKSMEESVEEMVNGRPQGGGCCGSKKSSCCCGS
;
A
#
# COMPACT_ATOMS: atom_id res chain seq x y z
N MET A 1 -0.67 4.44 22.53
CA MET A 1 0.40 5.19 21.85
C MET A 1 0.19 4.96 20.37
N TYR A 2 -0.18 6.00 19.62
CA TYR A 2 -0.39 5.88 18.18
C TYR A 2 0.98 5.62 17.54
N THR A 3 1.18 4.44 16.98
CA THR A 3 2.41 4.11 16.24
C THR A 3 2.42 4.96 14.98
N GLU A 4 3.22 6.01 14.95
CA GLU A 4 3.38 6.81 13.74
C GLU A 4 3.99 5.93 12.65
N THR A 5 3.29 5.80 11.53
CA THR A 5 3.78 5.06 10.36
C THR A 5 4.85 5.90 9.68
N ASN A 6 6.09 5.41 9.74
CA ASN A 6 7.20 5.97 8.98
C ASN A 6 7.11 5.48 7.53
N ILE A 7 7.21 6.42 6.60
CA ILE A 7 7.11 6.18 5.16
C ILE A 7 8.33 6.77 4.47
N ALA A 8 8.73 6.15 3.36
CA ALA A 8 9.74 6.69 2.47
C ALA A 8 9.04 7.42 1.32
N LEU A 9 9.31 8.72 1.15
CA LEU A 9 8.85 9.49 0.00
C LEU A 9 10.03 10.20 -0.67
N ASP A 10 10.04 10.23 -1.99
CA ASP A 10 11.10 10.90 -2.74
C ASP A 10 10.92 12.41 -2.74
N CYS A 11 12.02 13.12 -2.52
CA CYS A 11 12.04 14.56 -2.50
C CYS A 11 11.82 15.12 -3.91
N PRO A 12 10.80 15.95 -4.17
CA PRO A 12 10.57 16.55 -5.48
C PRO A 12 11.68 17.53 -5.91
N CYS A 13 12.54 17.93 -4.97
CA CYS A 13 13.62 18.89 -5.20
C CYS A 13 14.96 18.27 -5.60
N CYS A 14 15.28 17.08 -5.08
CA CYS A 14 16.57 16.42 -5.29
C CYS A 14 16.45 14.95 -5.72
N GLY A 15 15.25 14.37 -5.69
CA GLY A 15 15.01 12.96 -6.05
C GLY A 15 15.45 11.95 -4.99
N GLU A 16 15.93 12.41 -3.83
CA GLU A 16 16.40 11.53 -2.76
C GLU A 16 15.25 11.08 -1.86
N SER A 17 15.31 9.84 -1.37
CA SER A 17 14.27 9.25 -0.54
C SER A 17 14.36 9.77 0.91
N ILE A 18 13.31 10.45 1.35
CA ILE A 18 13.15 10.95 2.72
C ILE A 18 12.37 9.90 3.51
N TYR A 19 12.97 9.38 4.59
CA TYR A 19 12.31 8.43 5.49
C TYR A 19 11.87 9.12 6.77
N GLU A 20 10.57 9.40 6.88
CA GLU A 20 9.99 10.18 7.99
C GLU A 20 8.55 9.75 8.29
N SER A 21 7.98 10.24 9.39
CA SER A 21 6.61 9.93 9.77
C SER A 21 5.57 10.60 8.86
N LEU A 22 4.41 9.98 8.64
CA LEU A 22 3.29 10.60 7.89
C LEU A 22 2.95 12.02 8.39
N SER A 23 2.98 12.24 9.70
CA SER A 23 2.77 13.56 10.33
C SER A 23 3.81 14.59 9.91
N TRP A 24 5.05 14.18 9.62
CA TRP A 24 6.13 15.05 9.16
C TRP A 24 5.84 15.59 7.75
N PHE A 25 5.37 14.72 6.85
CA PHE A 25 4.97 15.11 5.50
C PHE A 25 3.68 15.93 5.46
N LYS A 26 2.81 15.80 6.47
CA LYS A 26 1.59 16.62 6.65
C LYS A 26 1.86 18.02 7.23
N LYS A 27 3.09 18.33 7.67
CA LYS A 27 3.44 19.68 8.14
C LYS A 27 3.33 20.70 7.00
N THR A 28 2.74 21.85 7.29
CA THR A 28 2.50 22.91 6.29
C THR A 28 3.79 23.33 5.56
N TYR A 29 4.89 23.38 6.32
CA TYR A 29 6.22 23.68 5.83
C TYR A 29 7.24 22.76 6.50
N SER A 30 8.02 22.07 5.68
CA SER A 30 9.15 21.25 6.08
C SER A 30 10.35 21.56 5.19
N THR A 31 11.55 21.18 5.58
CA THR A 31 12.75 21.28 4.74
C THR A 31 13.29 19.89 4.46
N CYS A 32 13.74 19.66 3.23
CA CYS A 32 14.39 18.41 2.91
C CYS A 32 15.69 18.29 3.72
N PRO A 33 15.92 17.21 4.48
CA PRO A 33 17.16 17.04 5.25
C PRO A 33 18.40 16.79 4.38
N ILE A 34 18.22 16.57 3.07
CA ILE A 34 19.31 16.24 2.14
C ILE A 34 19.70 17.43 1.25
N CYS A 35 18.73 18.26 0.83
CA CYS A 35 19.00 19.39 -0.06
C CYS A 35 18.62 20.76 0.53
N ASP A 36 18.13 20.80 1.77
CA ASP A 36 17.69 22.01 2.49
C ASP A 36 16.64 22.87 1.76
N LYS A 37 16.03 22.35 0.69
CA LYS A 37 14.96 23.04 -0.02
C LYS A 37 13.65 22.93 0.74
N GLY A 38 12.87 24.01 0.68
CA GLY A 38 11.54 24.08 1.28
C GLY A 38 10.57 23.13 0.58
N LEU A 39 9.92 22.30 1.37
CA LEU A 39 8.89 21.35 0.98
C LEU A 39 7.57 21.77 1.63
N SER A 40 6.47 21.68 0.89
CA SER A 40 5.13 21.94 1.42
C SER A 40 4.30 20.66 1.44
N ALA A 41 3.39 20.55 2.41
CA ALA A 41 2.46 19.41 2.50
C ALA A 41 1.73 19.15 1.18
N ASN A 42 1.37 20.20 0.44
CA ASN A 42 0.67 20.10 -0.84
C ASN A 42 1.46 19.28 -1.89
N GLN A 43 2.79 19.25 -1.82
CA GLN A 43 3.60 18.44 -2.74
C GLN A 43 3.47 16.94 -2.47
N PHE A 44 3.19 16.57 -1.21
CA PHE A 44 3.04 15.18 -0.79
C PHE A 44 1.58 14.76 -0.63
N THR A 45 0.61 15.69 -0.67
CA THR A 45 -0.82 15.40 -0.50
C THR A 45 -1.31 14.27 -1.41
N SER A 46 -0.97 14.30 -2.70
CA SER A 46 -1.42 13.25 -3.63
C SER A 46 -0.84 11.87 -3.27
N LEU A 47 0.44 11.82 -2.89
CA LEU A 47 1.11 10.57 -2.48
C LEU A 47 0.55 10.04 -1.15
N ILE A 48 0.33 10.94 -0.19
CA ILE A 48 -0.24 10.59 1.11
C ILE A 48 -1.68 10.09 0.96
N SER A 49 -2.51 10.76 0.15
CA SER A 49 -3.89 10.33 -0.08
C SER A 49 -3.98 8.97 -0.77
N ASP A 50 -3.07 8.66 -1.70
CA ASP A 50 -2.99 7.33 -2.32
C ASP A 50 -2.61 6.26 -1.29
N LEU A 51 -1.65 6.58 -0.42
CA LEU A 51 -1.20 5.71 0.67
C LEU A 51 -2.32 5.43 1.68
N GLU A 52 -3.02 6.48 2.12
CA GLU A 52 -4.17 6.36 3.04
C GLU A 52 -5.29 5.51 2.44
N LYS A 53 -5.56 5.69 1.15
CA LYS A 53 -6.56 4.90 0.43
C LYS A 53 -6.18 3.42 0.34
N SER A 54 -4.91 3.12 0.03
CA SER A 54 -4.41 1.74 0.00
C SER A 54 -4.47 1.05 1.38
N MET A 55 -4.25 1.80 2.45
CA MET A 55 -4.37 1.31 3.83
C MET A 55 -5.83 0.97 4.19
N GLU A 56 -6.79 1.79 3.75
CA GLU A 56 -8.23 1.54 3.96
C GLU A 56 -8.72 0.33 3.16
N GLU A 57 -8.28 0.20 1.90
CA GLU A 57 -8.68 -0.91 1.01
C GLU A 57 -8.20 -2.28 1.50
N SER A 58 -7.03 -2.34 2.16
CA SER A 58 -6.49 -3.58 2.76
C SER A 58 -7.34 -4.16 3.91
N VAL A 59 -8.21 -3.36 4.53
CA VAL A 59 -9.09 -3.84 5.63
C VAL A 59 -10.33 -4.55 5.08
N GLU A 60 -10.82 -4.17 3.91
CA GLU A 60 -12.06 -4.72 3.34
C GLU A 60 -11.89 -6.13 2.75
N GLU A 61 -10.67 -6.52 2.38
CA GLU A 61 -10.40 -7.86 1.83
C GLU A 61 -10.33 -8.98 2.90
N MET A 62 -10.18 -8.64 4.18
CA MET A 62 -10.24 -9.62 5.28
C MET A 62 -11.64 -9.75 5.91
N VAL A 63 -12.53 -8.77 5.69
CA VAL A 63 -13.93 -8.78 6.18
C VAL A 63 -14.92 -9.28 5.12
N ASN A 64 -14.51 -9.43 3.86
CA ASN A 64 -15.27 -10.14 2.84
C ASN A 64 -14.78 -11.57 2.61
N GLY A 65 -14.12 -12.15 3.62
CA GLY A 65 -13.96 -13.59 3.77
C GLY A 65 -15.31 -14.28 3.98
N ARG A 66 -16.20 -14.22 2.99
CA ARG A 66 -17.24 -15.21 2.77
C ARG A 66 -16.52 -16.50 2.33
N PRO A 67 -16.52 -17.58 3.12
CA PRO A 67 -16.29 -18.90 2.56
C PRO A 67 -17.54 -19.27 1.76
N GLN A 68 -17.59 -18.84 0.50
CA GLN A 68 -18.56 -19.29 -0.49
C GLN A 68 -17.74 -19.67 -1.72
N GLY A 69 -17.56 -20.93 -2.09
CA GLY A 69 -18.41 -22.09 -1.85
C GLY A 69 -18.65 -22.76 -3.21
N GLY A 70 -18.47 -24.08 -3.27
CA GLY A 70 -18.76 -24.91 -4.44
C GLY A 70 -17.50 -25.64 -4.90
N GLY A 71 -17.30 -26.93 -4.68
CA GLY A 71 -18.24 -27.99 -4.36
C GLY A 71 -17.79 -29.24 -5.13
N CYS A 72 -18.21 -30.39 -4.61
CA CYS A 72 -18.20 -31.71 -5.27
C CYS A 72 -16.95 -32.59 -5.05
N CYS A 73 -16.87 -33.18 -3.85
CA CYS A 73 -16.65 -34.62 -3.79
C CYS A 73 -17.74 -35.33 -4.62
N GLY A 74 -17.36 -36.07 -5.67
CA GLY A 74 -18.23 -37.12 -6.21
C GLY A 74 -18.20 -37.35 -7.73
N SER A 75 -17.39 -38.32 -8.14
CA SER A 75 -17.76 -39.40 -9.09
C SER A 75 -17.78 -39.16 -10.62
N LYS A 76 -16.74 -39.75 -11.26
CA LYS A 76 -16.78 -40.71 -12.40
C LYS A 76 -16.80 -40.22 -13.88
N LYS A 77 -15.93 -40.92 -14.65
CA LYS A 77 -15.77 -41.07 -16.14
C LYS A 77 -14.87 -40.02 -16.80
N SER A 78 -13.78 -40.36 -17.50
CA SER A 78 -13.72 -41.14 -18.75
C SER A 78 -12.22 -41.37 -19.10
N SER A 79 -11.73 -42.62 -19.13
CA SER A 79 -11.40 -43.37 -20.37
C SER A 79 -10.50 -42.62 -21.38
N CYS A 80 -9.20 -43.01 -21.42
CA CYS A 80 -8.24 -43.07 -22.55
C CYS A 80 -6.90 -43.62 -21.97
N CYS A 81 -6.59 -44.92 -21.99
CA CYS A 81 -6.01 -45.75 -23.08
C CYS A 81 -4.52 -45.49 -23.39
N CYS A 82 -3.69 -46.52 -23.11
CA CYS A 82 -2.36 -46.89 -23.68
C CYS A 82 -1.18 -45.96 -23.34
N GLY A 83 0.01 -46.41 -22.91
CA GLY A 83 0.70 -47.68 -23.15
C GLY A 83 1.93 -47.40 -24.04
N SER A 84 3.09 -47.15 -23.43
CA SER A 84 4.48 -47.39 -23.91
C SER A 84 5.46 -47.09 -22.78
#